data_AF-A0A2J0LCZ9-F1
#
_entry.id   AF-A0A2J0LCZ9-F1
#
_cell.length_a   1.000
_cell.length_b   1.000
_cell.length_c   1.000
_cell.angle_alpha   90.00
_cell.angle_beta   90.00
_cell.angle_gamma   90.00
#
_symmetry.space_group_name_H-M   'P 1'
#
loop_
_entity.id
_entity.type
_entity.pdbx_description
1 polymer ?
#
loop_
_entity_poly.entity_id
_entity_poly.type
_entity_poly.pdbx_seq_one_letter_code
_entity_poly.pdbx_strand_id
1 'polypeptide(L)'
;MILWLLGPFYALFSLEFYRLVLRRPVWQAFVHFLILSLIAVAALLFYIQFHLSPKADTFVEWLGNEIPALTWTPDGFVMNARSPYVVVHPDFGPLVTFDMSRDEIPAEEIAEGMLYVTSKKVYV
;
A
#
# COMPACT_ATOMS: atom_id res chain seq x y z
N MET A 1 6.33 41.61 -3.48
CA MET A 1 6.45 40.69 -2.32
C MET A 1 5.48 39.50 -2.42
N ILE A 2 4.19 39.73 -2.69
CA ILE A 2 3.16 38.68 -2.88
C ILE A 2 3.48 37.68 -4.02
N LEU A 3 4.11 38.14 -5.10
CA LEU A 3 4.51 37.28 -6.24
C LEU A 3 5.55 36.20 -5.86
N TRP A 4 6.31 36.40 -4.78
CA TRP A 4 7.34 35.46 -4.33
C TRP A 4 6.71 34.29 -3.53
N LEU A 5 5.66 34.58 -2.75
CA LEU A 5 4.87 33.58 -2.02
C LEU A 5 4.01 32.72 -2.96
N LEU A 6 3.52 33.29 -4.06
CA LEU A 6 2.75 32.59 -5.09
C LEU A 6 3.63 31.92 -6.16
N GLY A 7 4.93 32.16 -6.15
CA GLY A 7 5.90 31.59 -7.09
C GLY A 7 5.85 30.06 -7.23
N PRO A 8 5.74 29.27 -6.15
CA PRO A 8 5.63 27.82 -6.22
C PRO A 8 4.38 27.34 -6.98
N PHE A 9 3.25 28.04 -6.84
CA PHE A 9 2.04 27.71 -7.59
C PHE A 9 2.20 28.08 -9.07
N TYR A 10 2.84 29.20 -9.38
CA TYR A 10 3.14 29.60 -10.75
C TYR A 10 4.17 28.67 -11.43
N ALA A 11 5.10 28.10 -10.66
CA ALA A 11 6.09 27.13 -11.13
C ALA A 11 5.45 25.86 -11.70
N LEU A 12 4.29 25.45 -11.19
CA LEU A 12 3.57 24.29 -11.70
C LEU A 12 3.02 24.51 -13.11
N PHE A 13 2.83 25.77 -13.54
CA PHE A 13 2.13 26.12 -14.78
C PHE A 13 2.95 26.99 -15.75
N SER A 14 4.22 27.30 -15.45
CA SER A 14 5.02 28.24 -16.25
C SER A 14 6.48 27.81 -16.41
N LEU A 15 6.88 27.55 -17.66
CA LEU A 15 8.28 27.30 -18.03
C LEU A 15 9.16 28.56 -17.87
N GLU A 16 8.55 29.74 -18.01
CA GLU A 16 9.24 31.04 -17.86
C GLU A 16 9.67 31.29 -16.41
N PHE A 17 8.88 30.80 -15.45
CA PHE A 17 9.23 30.87 -14.04
C PHE A 17 10.54 30.12 -13.72
N TYR A 18 10.73 28.93 -14.27
CA TYR A 18 11.99 28.18 -14.11
C TYR A 18 13.20 28.95 -14.70
N ARG A 19 13.04 29.58 -15.87
CA ARG A 19 14.08 30.43 -16.47
C ARG A 19 14.41 31.66 -15.62
N LEU A 20 13.41 32.23 -14.93
CA LEU A 20 13.57 33.34 -13.99
C LEU A 20 14.28 32.92 -12.70
N VAL A 21 13.98 31.73 -12.17
CA VAL A 21 14.63 31.18 -10.97
C VAL A 21 16.11 30.85 -11.25
N LEU A 22 16.46 30.41 -12.46
CA LEU A 22 17.86 30.17 -12.88
C LEU A 22 18.75 31.41 -12.83
N ARG A 23 18.18 32.62 -12.89
CA ARG A 23 18.93 33.89 -12.81
C ARG A 23 19.08 34.42 -11.38
N ARG A 24 18.58 33.69 -10.37
CA ARG A 24 18.60 34.09 -8.95
C ARG A 24 19.69 33.37 -8.15
N PRO A 25 20.12 33.95 -7.01
CA PRO A 25 21.10 33.29 -6.15
C PRO A 25 20.60 31.91 -5.68
N VAL A 26 21.51 30.95 -5.61
CA VAL A 26 21.25 29.52 -5.34
C VAL A 26 20.35 29.29 -4.12
N TRP A 27 20.55 30.06 -3.04
CA TRP A 27 19.73 30.00 -1.83
C TRP A 27 18.23 30.24 -2.11
N GLN A 28 17.89 31.19 -2.99
CA GLN A 28 16.49 31.46 -3.33
C GLN A 28 15.87 30.30 -4.11
N ALA A 29 16.62 29.65 -5.00
CA ALA A 29 16.16 28.46 -5.71
C ALA A 29 15.93 27.29 -4.74
N PHE A 30 16.84 27.11 -3.77
CA PHE A 30 16.71 26.08 -2.73
C PHE A 30 15.41 26.26 -1.91
N VAL A 31 15.09 27.47 -1.48
CA VAL A 31 13.85 27.77 -0.75
C VAL A 31 12.61 27.45 -1.60
N HIS A 32 12.63 27.73 -2.91
CA HIS A 32 11.51 27.39 -3.79
C HIS A 32 11.32 25.89 -3.93
N PHE A 33 12.39 25.12 -4.12
CA PHE A 33 12.31 23.66 -4.18
C PHE A 33 11.82 23.07 -2.86
N LEU A 34 12.25 23.63 -1.73
CA LEU A 34 11.79 23.21 -0.41
C LEU A 34 10.28 23.45 -0.26
N ILE A 35 9.77 24.61 -0.67
CA ILE A 35 8.32 24.89 -0.63
C ILE A 35 7.55 23.96 -1.58
N LEU A 36 8.04 23.73 -2.80
CA LEU A 36 7.43 22.80 -3.75
C LEU A 36 7.40 21.36 -3.20
N SER A 37 8.48 20.92 -2.57
CA SER A 37 8.56 19.62 -1.92
C SER A 37 7.54 19.50 -0.79
N LEU A 38 7.40 20.54 0.04
CA LEU A 38 6.40 20.55 1.12
C LEU A 38 4.97 20.48 0.57
N ILE A 39 4.68 21.22 -0.50
CA ILE A 39 3.37 21.16 -1.17
C ILE A 39 3.12 19.75 -1.74
N ALA A 40 4.11 19.15 -2.39
CA ALA A 40 3.99 17.80 -2.94
C ALA A 40 3.77 16.75 -1.84
N VAL A 41 4.50 16.84 -0.73
CA VAL A 41 4.31 15.95 0.43
C VAL A 41 2.93 16.15 1.05
N ALA A 42 2.48 17.40 1.23
CA ALA A 42 1.15 17.69 1.76
C ALA A 42 0.04 17.14 0.84
N ALA A 43 0.19 17.30 -0.48
CA ALA A 43 -0.75 16.74 -1.46
C ALA A 43 -0.75 15.20 -1.44
N LEU A 44 0.42 14.58 -1.30
CA LEU A 44 0.54 13.13 -1.16
C LEU A 44 -0.14 12.62 0.11
N LEU A 45 0.10 13.27 1.25
CA LEU A 45 -0.54 12.93 2.52
C LEU A 45 -2.06 13.10 2.44
N PHE A 46 -2.53 14.17 1.80
CA PHE A 46 -3.96 14.38 1.54
C PHE A 46 -4.52 13.24 0.67
N TYR A 47 -3.84 12.87 -0.41
CA TYR A 47 -4.27 11.76 -1.26
C TYR A 47 -4.35 10.45 -0.47
N ILE A 48 -3.31 10.12 0.31
CA ILE A 48 -3.29 8.93 1.17
C ILE A 48 -4.47 8.96 2.15
N GLN A 49 -4.66 10.04 2.89
CA GLN A 49 -5.70 10.13 3.92
C GLN A 49 -7.12 10.01 3.35
N PHE A 50 -7.39 10.64 2.20
CA PHE A 50 -8.76 10.73 1.68
C PHE A 50 -9.11 9.63 0.66
N HIS A 51 -8.13 9.02 0.00
CA HIS A 51 -8.38 8.03 -1.05
C HIS A 51 -7.82 6.65 -0.70
N LEU A 52 -6.66 6.57 -0.05
CA LEU A 52 -5.99 5.30 0.21
C LEU A 52 -6.37 4.71 1.57
N SER A 53 -6.38 5.52 2.63
CA SER A 53 -6.73 5.08 3.99
C SER A 53 -8.12 4.45 4.05
N PRO A 54 -9.20 5.04 3.49
CA PRO A 54 -10.52 4.44 3.58
C PRO A 54 -10.60 3.09 2.86
N LYS A 55 -9.85 2.93 1.76
CA LYS A 55 -9.77 1.66 1.03
C LYS A 55 -8.98 0.62 1.81
N ALA A 56 -7.89 1.02 2.47
CA ALA A 56 -7.12 0.16 3.33
C ALA A 56 -7.96 -0.31 4.53
N ASP A 57 -8.72 0.58 5.16
CA ASP A 57 -9.62 0.25 6.26
C ASP A 57 -10.69 -0.75 5.80
N THR A 58 -11.35 -0.48 4.65
CA THR A 58 -12.33 -1.39 4.06
C THR A 58 -11.71 -2.76 3.72
N PHE A 59 -10.49 -2.77 3.21
CA PHE A 59 -9.77 -4.01 2.90
C PHE A 59 -9.45 -4.80 4.18
N VAL A 60 -9.00 -4.14 5.25
CA VAL A 60 -8.71 -4.78 6.53
C VAL A 60 -9.99 -5.31 7.18
N GLU A 61 -11.09 -4.55 7.12
CA GLU A 61 -12.40 -5.01 7.60
C GLU A 61 -12.91 -6.22 6.81
N TRP A 62 -12.81 -6.20 5.48
CA TRP A 62 -13.15 -7.35 4.64
C TRP A 62 -12.27 -8.56 5.01
N LEU A 63 -10.97 -8.36 5.14
CA LEU A 63 -10.02 -9.42 5.45
C LEU A 63 -10.29 -10.03 6.83
N GLY A 64 -10.64 -9.22 7.82
CA GLY A 64 -11.02 -9.67 9.16
C GLY A 64 -12.32 -10.51 9.18
N ASN A 65 -13.21 -10.32 8.22
CA ASN A 65 -14.45 -11.09 8.09
C ASN A 65 -14.27 -12.38 7.28
N GLU A 66 -13.36 -12.35 6.29
CA GLU A 66 -13.16 -13.47 5.36
C GLU A 66 -12.10 -14.46 5.83
N ILE A 67 -11.10 -14.02 6.62
CA ILE A 67 -10.09 -14.93 7.17
C ILE A 67 -10.73 -15.78 8.28
N PRO A 68 -10.66 -17.12 8.18
CA PRO A 68 -11.16 -17.99 9.22
C PRO A 68 -10.28 -17.91 10.47
N ALA A 69 -10.89 -18.03 11.65
CA ALA A 69 -10.16 -18.05 12.91
C ALA A 69 -9.18 -19.23 12.95
N LEU A 70 -7.90 -18.91 13.16
CA LEU A 70 -6.83 -19.89 13.37
C LEU A 70 -6.54 -20.01 14.87
N THR A 71 -6.58 -21.24 15.38
CA THR A 71 -6.21 -21.56 16.76
C THR A 71 -4.85 -22.24 16.73
N TRP A 72 -3.89 -21.70 17.49
CA TRP A 72 -2.61 -22.37 17.70
C TRP A 72 -2.80 -23.50 18.71
N THR A 73 -2.50 -24.73 18.31
CA THR A 73 -2.45 -25.90 19.19
C THR A 73 -1.02 -26.48 19.22
N PRO A 74 -0.68 -27.33 20.21
CA PRO A 74 0.62 -28.02 20.23
C PRO A 74 0.91 -28.82 18.96
N ASP A 75 -0.13 -29.29 18.27
CA ASP A 75 -0.03 -30.10 17.05
C ASP A 75 0.03 -29.25 15.75
N GLY A 76 -0.22 -27.94 15.84
CA GLY A 76 -0.19 -27.00 14.72
C GLY A 76 -1.36 -26.00 14.71
N PHE A 77 -1.45 -25.23 13.62
CA PHE A 77 -2.59 -24.36 13.34
C PHE A 77 -3.83 -25.19 13.01
N VAL A 78 -4.92 -24.92 13.73
CA VAL A 78 -6.23 -25.51 13.47
C VAL A 78 -7.17 -24.39 13.02
N MET A 79 -7.91 -24.65 11.95
CA MET A 79 -8.85 -23.70 11.37
C MET A 79 -10.28 -24.15 11.63
N ASN A 80 -11.15 -23.24 12.06
CA ASN A 80 -12.57 -23.51 12.24
C ASN A 80 -13.37 -23.31 10.94
N ALA A 81 -12.86 -23.86 9.83
CA ALA A 81 -13.49 -23.83 8.51
C ALA A 81 -13.09 -25.09 7.72
N ARG A 82 -13.83 -25.38 6.64
CA ARG A 82 -13.52 -26.51 5.77
C ARG A 82 -12.17 -26.28 5.09
N SER A 83 -11.27 -27.26 5.20
CA SER A 83 -10.00 -27.25 4.48
C SER A 83 -10.12 -28.05 3.16
N PRO A 84 -9.54 -27.59 2.04
CA PRO A 84 -8.87 -26.29 1.88
C PRO A 84 -9.87 -25.12 1.82
N TYR A 85 -9.48 -23.98 2.39
CA TYR A 85 -10.25 -22.73 2.36
C TYR A 85 -9.50 -21.68 1.53
N VAL A 86 -10.17 -21.06 0.56
CA VAL A 86 -9.56 -20.03 -0.30
C VAL A 86 -10.24 -18.70 -0.05
N VAL A 87 -9.48 -17.71 0.39
CA VAL A 87 -9.90 -16.32 0.52
C VAL A 87 -9.84 -15.66 -0.84
N VAL A 88 -11.00 -15.27 -1.38
CA VAL A 88 -11.13 -14.64 -2.69
C VAL A 88 -11.59 -13.20 -2.52
N HIS A 89 -10.75 -12.25 -2.89
CA HIS A 89 -11.12 -10.84 -2.92
C HIS A 89 -11.97 -10.53 -4.17
N PRO A 90 -13.04 -9.73 -4.05
CA PRO A 90 -13.91 -9.39 -5.19
C PRO A 90 -13.16 -8.82 -6.39
N ASP A 91 -12.18 -7.93 -6.15
CA ASP A 91 -11.44 -7.25 -7.21
C ASP A 91 -10.10 -7.90 -7.58
N PHE A 92 -9.48 -8.68 -6.69
CA PHE A 92 -8.12 -9.20 -6.87
C PHE A 92 -8.08 -10.72 -7.10
N GLY A 93 -9.21 -11.41 -6.96
CA GLY A 93 -9.27 -12.86 -7.08
C GLY A 93 -8.69 -13.57 -5.84
N PRO A 94 -8.19 -14.80 -5.99
CA PRO A 94 -7.70 -15.59 -4.86
C PRO A 94 -6.44 -14.94 -4.28
N LEU A 95 -6.43 -14.66 -2.98
CA LEU A 95 -5.29 -14.05 -2.29
C LEU A 95 -4.58 -15.03 -1.37
N VAL A 96 -5.34 -15.85 -0.64
CA VAL A 96 -4.79 -16.75 0.38
C VAL A 96 -5.48 -18.10 0.34
N THR A 97 -4.71 -19.18 0.38
CA THR A 97 -5.23 -20.54 0.52
C THR A 97 -4.78 -21.16 1.85
N PHE A 98 -5.74 -21.58 2.66
CA PHE A 98 -5.53 -22.29 3.92
C PHE A 98 -5.77 -23.79 3.72
N ASP A 99 -4.70 -24.58 3.68
CA ASP A 99 -4.74 -26.03 3.60
C ASP A 99 -4.13 -26.66 4.86
N MET A 100 -4.97 -26.86 5.88
CA MET A 100 -4.58 -27.49 7.14
C MET A 100 -4.45 -29.02 7.03
N SER A 101 -4.83 -29.61 5.89
CA SER A 101 -4.74 -31.05 5.66
C SER A 101 -3.34 -31.51 5.25
N ARG A 102 -2.50 -30.56 4.81
CA ARG A 102 -1.13 -30.79 4.36
C ARG A 102 -0.16 -30.06 5.26
N ASP A 103 1.01 -30.68 5.48
CA ASP A 103 2.11 -30.05 6.20
C ASP A 103 3.06 -29.28 5.25
N GLU A 104 3.13 -29.71 3.99
CA GLU A 104 4.00 -29.13 2.96
C GLU A 104 3.28 -29.02 1.63
N ILE A 105 3.57 -27.93 0.90
CA ILE A 105 3.03 -27.66 -0.43
C ILE A 105 4.22 -27.60 -1.39
N PRO A 106 4.19 -28.35 -2.51
CA PRO A 106 5.23 -28.28 -3.54
C PRO A 106 5.32 -26.85 -4.09
N ALA A 107 6.55 -26.36 -4.34
CA ALA A 107 6.74 -25.02 -4.88
C ALA A 107 6.03 -24.77 -6.22
N GLU A 108 5.76 -25.85 -6.98
CA GLU A 108 5.04 -25.81 -8.25
C GLU A 108 3.53 -25.54 -8.08
N GLU A 109 2.96 -25.81 -6.90
CA GLU A 109 1.55 -25.58 -6.58
C GLU A 109 1.30 -24.16 -5.99
N ILE A 110 2.36 -23.42 -5.66
CA ILE A 110 2.26 -22.05 -5.14
C ILE A 110 2.09 -21.11 -6.33
N ALA A 111 0.85 -20.65 -6.55
CA ALA A 111 0.57 -19.64 -7.56
C ALA A 111 1.24 -18.30 -7.21
N GLU A 112 1.81 -17.63 -8.22
CA GLU A 112 2.54 -16.38 -8.05
C GLU A 112 1.65 -15.29 -7.44
N GLY A 113 2.08 -14.74 -6.30
CA GLY A 113 1.34 -13.69 -5.57
C GLY A 113 0.25 -14.21 -4.62
N MET A 114 0.10 -15.53 -4.44
CA MET A 114 -0.83 -16.11 -3.47
C MET A 114 -0.11 -16.61 -2.22
N LEU A 115 -0.66 -16.25 -1.05
CA LEU A 115 -0.19 -16.80 0.22
C LEU A 115 -0.78 -18.19 0.42
N TYR A 116 0.06 -19.14 0.84
CA TYR A 116 -0.40 -20.48 1.20
C TYR A 116 -0.09 -20.75 2.66
N VAL A 117 -1.10 -21.17 3.41
CA VAL A 117 -0.99 -21.44 4.85
C VAL A 117 -1.34 -22.89 5.11
N THR A 118 -0.42 -23.60 5.74
CA THR A 118 -0.58 -24.98 6.20
C THR A 118 -0.70 -25.04 7.72
N SER A 119 -0.93 -26.25 8.25
CA SER A 119 -0.92 -26.52 9.69
C SER A 119 0.39 -26.07 10.38
N LYS A 120 1.52 -26.06 9.65
CA LYS A 120 2.86 -25.85 10.22
C LYS A 120 3.66 -24.70 9.60
N LYS A 121 3.34 -24.30 8.36
CA LYS A 121 4.16 -23.37 7.56
C LYS A 121 3.30 -22.38 6.77
N VAL A 122 3.83 -21.18 6.56
CA VAL A 122 3.30 -20.17 5.65
C VAL A 122 4.27 -20.04 4.48
N TYR A 123 3.75 -20.05 3.26
CA TYR A 123 4.47 -19.87 2.01
C TYR A 123 4.01 -18.57 1.34
N VAL A 124 4.97 -17.88 0.72
CA VAL A 124 4.81 -16.58 0.04
C VAL A 124 5.38 -16.67 -1.37
#